data_AF-A0A1M6VD89-F1
#
_entry.id   AF-A0A1M6VD89-F1
#
_cell.length_a   1.000
_cell.length_b   1.000
_cell.length_c   1.000
_cell.angle_alpha   90.00
_cell.angle_beta   90.00
_cell.angle_gamma   90.00
#
_symmetry.space_group_name_H-M   'P 1'
#
loop_
_entity.id
_entity.type
_entity.pdbx_description
1 polymer ?
#
loop_
_entity_poly.entity_id
_entity_poly.type
_entity_poly.pdbx_seq_one_letter_code
_entity_poly.pdbx_strand_id
1 'polypeptide(L)'
;MGIINFAPKILDPIPGGKYVVNAVDYVVNWARANSIWPLTYGTSCCAIEMMSSSMARYDIARFGSEVFRASPRQADLFIIAGTITRRMAPALQMLWEQMPGPKYVLAMGACTISGGPFKYDNYSVVRGAENLIPVDVFVPGCPPRPEALFHGLLTLREKILKETCRDPWHEGETKDTANFDRYREAAKAWAELEKIKDEEMAEARVKFKEENPDYKSAFKPVRVVKETFPEIVREPVATRGLSQAEMLKKLQEKFPSITVRTAGEDSVETTVQNMTADTPLEVLVDSNDYLAAVEFVKKDASFKMDYLIDVTAADYSDHFDLITMLRSMEHGHKLFFCTQLKKDENVAAEKRATALLAKVPTVSHLYPAAEVKEREVFDMFGIEFTGHQDLRRIFLDKDFVGYPLRKDFTHPDMIKRPV
;
A
#
# COMPACT_ATOMS: atom_id res chain seq x y z
N MET A 1 20.53 25.98 -2.42
CA MET A 1 21.00 26.68 -3.65
C MET A 1 21.53 28.05 -3.23
N GLY A 2 22.76 28.45 -3.62
CA GLY A 2 23.42 29.60 -2.95
C GLY A 2 24.37 30.47 -3.78
N ILE A 3 24.32 30.39 -5.12
CA ILE A 3 25.07 31.26 -6.04
C ILE A 3 24.17 31.70 -7.20
N ILE A 4 23.42 30.80 -7.86
CA ILE A 4 22.52 31.16 -8.97
C ILE A 4 21.43 32.17 -8.54
N ASN A 5 20.88 32.05 -7.32
CA ASN A 5 19.93 33.02 -6.75
C ASN A 5 20.52 34.44 -6.55
N PHE A 6 21.84 34.61 -6.69
CA PHE A 6 22.53 35.91 -6.70
C PHE A 6 22.96 36.36 -8.12
N ALA A 7 22.93 35.47 -9.12
CA ALA A 7 23.36 35.78 -10.48
C ALA A 7 22.55 36.94 -11.12
N PRO A 8 21.21 37.02 -10.99
CA PRO A 8 20.46 38.19 -11.46
C PRO A 8 20.94 39.51 -10.84
N LYS A 9 21.22 39.51 -9.53
CA LYS A 9 21.62 40.71 -8.77
C LYS A 9 22.98 41.26 -9.21
N ILE A 10 23.81 40.44 -9.85
CA ILE A 10 25.16 40.80 -10.34
C ILE A 10 25.15 41.04 -11.86
N LEU A 11 24.39 40.25 -12.63
CA LEU A 11 24.40 40.28 -14.09
C LEU A 11 23.31 41.16 -14.72
N ASP A 12 22.11 41.26 -14.13
CA ASP A 12 21.05 42.11 -14.70
C ASP A 12 21.41 43.62 -14.76
N PRO A 13 22.28 44.18 -13.89
CA PRO A 13 22.84 45.54 -14.03
C PRO A 13 23.88 45.70 -15.15
N ILE A 14 24.48 44.62 -15.65
CA ILE A 14 25.56 44.66 -16.64
C ILE A 14 24.96 44.61 -18.07
N PRO A 15 25.43 45.43 -19.03
CA PRO A 15 25.00 45.34 -20.42
C PRO A 15 25.12 43.91 -20.97
N GLY A 16 24.01 43.38 -21.47
CA GLY A 16 23.92 42.00 -21.98
C GLY A 16 23.70 40.91 -20.92
N GLY A 17 23.97 41.16 -19.63
CA GLY A 17 23.93 40.14 -18.58
C GLY A 17 22.55 39.49 -18.38
N LYS A 18 21.46 40.21 -18.64
CA LYS A 18 20.09 39.66 -18.66
C LYS A 18 19.93 38.46 -19.61
N TYR A 19 20.59 38.48 -20.78
CA TYR A 19 20.56 37.36 -21.72
C TYR A 19 21.37 36.17 -21.20
N VAL A 20 22.48 36.42 -20.52
CA VAL A 20 23.29 35.36 -19.86
C VAL A 20 22.48 34.69 -18.76
N VAL A 21 21.78 35.48 -17.93
CA VAL A 21 20.87 34.94 -16.89
C VAL A 21 19.77 34.10 -17.50
N ASN A 22 19.11 34.56 -18.57
CA ASN A 22 18.04 33.81 -19.23
C ASN A 22 18.55 32.53 -19.93
N ALA A 23 19.80 32.52 -20.41
CA ALA A 23 20.44 31.33 -20.98
C ALA A 23 20.84 30.31 -19.89
N VAL A 24 21.30 30.79 -18.73
CA VAL A 24 21.53 29.96 -17.54
C VAL A 24 20.20 29.37 -17.08
N ASP A 25 19.14 30.18 -16.93
CA ASP A 25 17.79 29.71 -16.65
C ASP A 25 17.41 28.64 -17.68
N TYR A 26 17.48 28.87 -19.00
CA TYR A 26 17.11 27.83 -19.99
C TYR A 26 17.89 26.51 -19.86
N VAL A 27 19.22 26.53 -19.77
CA VAL A 27 20.05 25.30 -19.73
C VAL A 27 19.83 24.55 -18.41
N VAL A 28 19.76 25.29 -17.30
CA VAL A 28 19.45 24.71 -16.00
C VAL A 28 18.01 24.18 -16.03
N ASN A 29 17.08 24.92 -16.64
CA ASN A 29 15.69 24.55 -16.94
C ASN A 29 15.54 23.39 -17.91
N TRP A 30 16.61 22.79 -18.41
CA TRP A 30 16.59 21.56 -19.20
C TRP A 30 17.24 20.37 -18.46
N ALA A 31 17.70 20.53 -17.21
CA ALA A 31 18.55 19.55 -16.51
C ALA A 31 17.88 18.65 -15.44
N ARG A 32 17.10 19.18 -14.49
CA ARG A 32 16.17 18.35 -13.67
C ARG A 32 15.15 17.71 -14.60
N ALA A 33 14.75 18.45 -15.64
CA ALA A 33 13.81 18.13 -16.69
C ALA A 33 13.81 16.69 -17.16
N ASN A 34 14.97 16.28 -17.66
CA ASN A 34 15.20 15.06 -18.39
C ASN A 34 15.72 13.96 -17.45
N SER A 35 15.53 14.13 -16.14
CA SER A 35 16.12 13.31 -15.08
C SER A 35 15.44 13.57 -13.72
N ILE A 36 14.11 13.63 -13.68
CA ILE A 36 13.32 13.70 -12.44
C ILE A 36 13.26 12.28 -11.86
N TRP A 37 13.81 12.05 -10.67
CA TRP A 37 13.93 10.71 -10.08
C TRP A 37 12.88 10.51 -8.98
N PRO A 38 11.85 9.65 -9.20
CA PRO A 38 10.80 9.44 -8.21
C PRO A 38 11.32 8.69 -6.97
N LEU A 39 10.81 9.05 -5.80
CA LEU A 39 10.87 8.24 -4.60
C LEU A 39 9.94 7.03 -4.76
N THR A 40 10.44 5.82 -4.48
CA THR A 40 9.67 4.58 -4.57
C THR A 40 8.64 4.49 -3.44
N TYR A 41 7.44 5.05 -3.65
CA TYR A 41 6.39 5.10 -2.63
C TYR A 41 5.00 4.77 -3.20
N GLY A 42 4.50 3.59 -2.84
CA GLY A 42 3.16 3.12 -3.21
C GLY A 42 2.44 2.53 -2.00
N THR A 43 1.20 2.98 -1.75
CA THR A 43 0.44 2.58 -0.55
C THR A 43 -0.84 1.81 -0.86
N SER A 44 -1.34 1.86 -2.10
CA SER A 44 -2.56 1.17 -2.55
C SER A 44 -2.47 0.84 -4.06
N CYS A 45 -3.59 0.47 -4.68
CA CYS A 45 -3.72 0.14 -6.11
C CYS A 45 -3.01 1.07 -7.11
N CYS A 46 -2.93 2.38 -6.85
CA CYS A 46 -2.19 3.32 -7.72
C CYS A 46 -0.70 2.95 -7.87
N ALA A 47 -0.11 2.24 -6.91
CA ALA A 47 1.26 1.74 -6.99
C ALA A 47 1.47 0.74 -8.15
N ILE A 48 0.45 -0.09 -8.43
CA ILE A 48 0.48 -1.06 -9.53
C ILE A 48 0.50 -0.31 -10.86
N GLU A 49 -0.28 0.76 -10.98
CA GLU A 49 -0.32 1.60 -12.18
C GLU A 49 0.97 2.43 -12.36
N MET A 50 1.60 2.85 -11.27
CA MET A 50 2.94 3.48 -11.27
C MET A 50 4.03 2.48 -11.73
N MET A 51 3.95 1.22 -11.29
CA MET A 51 4.80 0.14 -11.79
C MET A 51 4.52 -0.14 -13.28
N SER A 52 3.24 -0.15 -13.69
CA SER A 52 2.81 -0.32 -15.09
C SER A 52 3.40 0.75 -16.02
N SER A 53 3.36 2.03 -15.63
CA SER A 53 4.05 3.14 -16.32
C SER A 53 5.56 2.92 -16.50
N SER A 54 6.17 2.14 -15.61
CA SER A 54 7.61 1.86 -15.61
C SER A 54 7.99 0.66 -16.49
N MET A 55 7.02 -0.13 -16.95
CA MET A 55 7.26 -1.30 -17.80
C MET A 55 7.38 -0.91 -19.28
N ALA A 56 8.04 -1.77 -20.06
CA ALA A 56 8.46 -1.54 -21.45
C ALA A 56 7.35 -1.11 -22.45
N ARG A 57 6.05 -1.30 -22.13
CA ARG A 57 4.93 -0.79 -22.92
C ARG A 57 4.87 0.75 -22.91
N TYR A 58 5.17 1.34 -21.77
CA TYR A 58 5.01 2.76 -21.49
C TYR A 58 6.35 3.48 -21.31
N ASP A 59 7.31 2.80 -20.66
CA ASP A 59 8.72 3.15 -20.67
C ASP A 59 9.02 4.60 -20.23
N ILE A 60 8.76 4.85 -18.94
CA ILE A 60 9.04 6.12 -18.25
C ILE A 60 10.50 6.60 -18.37
N ALA A 61 11.45 5.73 -18.75
CA ALA A 61 12.84 6.10 -19.03
C ALA A 61 12.97 7.11 -20.16
N ARG A 62 12.05 7.09 -21.14
CA ARG A 62 12.02 8.05 -22.26
C ARG A 62 11.87 9.50 -21.80
N PHE A 63 11.38 9.71 -20.59
CA PHE A 63 11.18 11.04 -20.01
C PHE A 63 12.24 11.38 -18.94
N GLY A 64 13.06 10.40 -18.51
CA GLY A 64 14.09 10.53 -17.48
C GLY A 64 13.59 10.25 -16.06
N SER A 65 12.56 9.43 -15.90
CA SER A 65 11.95 9.12 -14.59
C SER A 65 11.89 7.62 -14.28
N GLU A 66 12.79 6.84 -14.87
CA GLU A 66 13.01 5.42 -14.60
C GLU A 66 13.71 5.13 -13.28
N VAL A 67 14.50 6.07 -12.76
CA VAL A 67 15.35 5.81 -11.59
C VAL A 67 14.57 5.96 -10.28
N PHE A 68 13.61 5.08 -10.07
CA PHE A 68 12.85 4.95 -8.82
C PHE A 68 13.79 4.69 -7.64
N ARG A 69 14.00 5.72 -6.82
CA ARG A 69 14.93 5.69 -5.69
C ARG A 69 14.24 5.20 -4.43
N ALA A 70 14.74 4.12 -3.84
CA ALA A 70 14.31 3.61 -2.54
C ALA A 70 14.77 4.47 -1.33
N SER A 71 15.41 5.62 -1.55
CA SER A 71 15.86 6.53 -0.48
C SER A 71 15.53 7.97 -0.84
N PRO A 72 14.89 8.75 0.07
CA PRO A 72 14.47 10.12 -0.21
C PRO A 72 15.64 11.06 -0.49
N ARG A 73 16.83 10.79 0.09
CA ARG A 73 18.02 11.66 0.00
C ARG A 73 18.63 11.79 -1.41
N GLN A 74 18.09 11.05 -2.38
CA GLN A 74 18.50 11.05 -3.79
C GLN A 74 17.31 11.17 -4.76
N ALA A 75 16.10 11.44 -4.27
CA ALA A 75 14.88 11.65 -5.07
C ALA A 75 14.51 13.13 -5.11
N ASP A 76 13.98 13.62 -6.23
CA ASP A 76 13.44 14.99 -6.36
C ASP A 76 11.92 15.02 -6.65
N LEU A 77 11.29 13.87 -6.87
CA LEU A 77 9.83 13.74 -6.98
C LEU A 77 9.25 12.72 -5.99
N PHE A 78 8.28 13.14 -5.21
CA PHE A 78 7.44 12.30 -4.37
C PHE A 78 6.13 11.99 -5.09
N ILE A 79 6.05 10.82 -5.75
CA ILE A 79 4.76 10.29 -6.22
C ILE A 79 4.06 9.66 -5.00
N ILE A 80 2.89 10.17 -4.62
CA ILE A 80 2.07 9.53 -3.58
C ILE A 80 1.00 8.67 -4.27
N ALA A 81 1.36 7.41 -4.52
CA ALA A 81 0.53 6.43 -5.22
C ALA A 81 -0.35 5.60 -4.27
N GLY A 82 -1.42 6.20 -3.75
CA GLY A 82 -2.48 5.47 -3.05
C GLY A 82 -3.06 6.15 -1.81
N THR A 83 -3.84 5.39 -1.04
CA THR A 83 -4.50 5.87 0.18
C THR A 83 -3.48 6.22 1.25
N ILE A 84 -3.64 7.39 1.88
CA ILE A 84 -2.86 7.79 3.05
C ILE A 84 -3.68 7.51 4.30
N THR A 85 -3.20 6.66 5.21
CA THR A 85 -3.80 6.48 6.53
C THR A 85 -3.18 7.43 7.55
N ARG A 86 -3.92 7.79 8.60
CA ARG A 86 -3.41 8.63 9.71
C ARG A 86 -2.16 8.03 10.37
N ARG A 87 -2.03 6.69 10.38
CA ARG A 87 -0.83 5.98 10.88
C ARG A 87 0.39 6.19 9.97
N MET A 88 0.18 6.32 8.66
CA MET A 88 1.25 6.50 7.67
C MET A 88 1.67 7.97 7.49
N ALA A 89 0.76 8.92 7.74
CA ALA A 89 0.99 10.35 7.55
C ALA A 89 2.33 10.89 8.13
N PRO A 90 2.76 10.54 9.37
CA PRO A 90 4.04 11.02 9.90
C PRO A 90 5.27 10.45 9.19
N ALA A 91 5.17 9.25 8.60
CA ALA A 91 6.23 8.65 7.80
C ALA A 91 6.29 9.26 6.39
N LEU A 92 5.14 9.65 5.84
CA LEU A 92 5.05 10.41 4.58
C LEU A 92 5.72 11.80 4.74
N GLN A 93 5.41 12.55 5.79
CA GLN A 93 6.11 13.80 6.11
C GLN A 93 7.62 13.60 6.30
N MET A 94 8.04 12.55 7.01
CA MET A 94 9.46 12.21 7.18
C MET A 94 10.21 12.03 5.86
N LEU A 95 9.61 11.33 4.90
CA LEU A 95 10.21 11.10 3.61
C LEU A 95 10.34 12.40 2.80
N TRP A 96 9.30 13.24 2.84
CA TRP A 96 9.29 14.56 2.19
C TRP A 96 10.36 15.52 2.73
N GLU A 97 10.59 15.53 4.04
CA GLU A 97 11.59 16.41 4.65
C GLU A 97 13.02 15.89 4.51
N GLN A 98 13.20 14.59 4.31
CA GLN A 98 14.50 14.00 3.97
C GLN A 98 14.85 14.06 2.48
N MET A 99 13.96 14.58 1.62
CA MET A 99 14.25 14.86 0.21
C MET A 99 15.02 16.18 0.04
N PRO A 100 16.07 16.23 -0.78
CA PRO A 100 16.83 17.45 -1.04
C PRO A 100 16.01 18.46 -1.86
N GLY A 101 16.03 19.73 -1.44
CA GLY A 101 15.40 20.81 -2.20
C GLY A 101 16.14 21.13 -3.50
N PRO A 102 15.44 21.33 -4.63
CA PRO A 102 13.99 21.36 -4.75
C PRO A 102 13.41 19.97 -5.00
N LYS A 103 12.29 19.75 -4.35
CA LYS A 103 11.53 18.52 -4.25
C LYS A 103 10.09 18.82 -4.65
N TYR A 104 9.41 17.87 -5.27
CA TYR A 104 8.06 18.07 -5.79
C TYR A 104 7.12 16.93 -5.40
N VAL A 105 5.82 17.21 -5.32
CA VAL A 105 4.80 16.21 -4.94
C VAL A 105 3.76 16.05 -6.03
N LEU A 106 3.57 14.80 -6.46
CA LEU A 106 2.53 14.39 -7.40
C LEU A 106 1.53 13.49 -6.67
N ALA A 107 0.32 14.02 -6.45
CA ALA A 107 -0.76 13.31 -5.78
C ALA A 107 -1.48 12.37 -6.77
N MET A 108 -1.15 11.07 -6.74
CA MET A 108 -1.63 10.09 -7.72
C MET A 108 -2.88 9.34 -7.23
N GLY A 109 -4.04 9.76 -7.76
CA GLY A 109 -5.33 9.10 -7.57
C GLY A 109 -6.21 9.71 -6.47
N ALA A 110 -7.52 9.47 -6.58
CA ALA A 110 -8.55 10.11 -5.77
C ALA A 110 -8.35 9.96 -4.25
N CYS A 111 -7.83 8.80 -3.81
CA CYS A 111 -7.50 8.54 -2.40
C CYS A 111 -6.46 9.53 -1.88
N THR A 112 -5.41 9.80 -2.67
CA THR A 112 -4.36 10.78 -2.36
C THR A 112 -4.89 12.22 -2.42
N ILE A 113 -5.77 12.52 -3.38
CA ILE A 113 -6.24 13.88 -3.63
C ILE A 113 -7.23 14.35 -2.54
N SER A 114 -8.16 13.49 -2.11
CA SER A 114 -9.30 13.91 -1.27
C SER A 114 -9.80 12.88 -0.26
N GLY A 115 -9.09 11.75 -0.10
CA GLY A 115 -9.58 10.55 0.59
C GLY A 115 -10.35 9.59 -0.35
N GLY A 116 -10.80 10.06 -1.52
CA GLY A 116 -11.40 9.22 -2.56
C GLY A 116 -12.65 8.47 -2.08
N PRO A 117 -12.84 7.18 -2.43
CA PRO A 117 -13.94 6.35 -1.94
C PRO A 117 -14.03 6.29 -0.41
N PHE A 118 -12.90 6.45 0.29
CA PHE A 118 -12.82 6.39 1.75
C PHE A 118 -13.12 7.73 2.43
N LYS A 119 -13.51 8.78 1.68
CA LYS A 119 -13.70 10.13 2.22
C LYS A 119 -14.80 10.22 3.29
N TYR A 120 -15.89 9.48 3.14
CA TYR A 120 -17.07 9.60 4.00
C TYR A 120 -16.86 8.83 5.31
N ASP A 121 -16.99 7.49 5.28
CA ASP A 121 -17.18 6.68 6.49
C ASP A 121 -15.88 6.09 7.10
N ASN A 122 -14.71 6.34 6.50
CA ASN A 122 -13.45 5.80 6.98
C ASN A 122 -12.69 6.79 7.89
N TYR A 123 -12.76 6.59 9.21
CA TYR A 123 -12.06 7.39 10.21
C TYR A 123 -10.52 7.41 10.03
N SER A 124 -9.95 6.36 9.44
CA SER A 124 -8.50 6.09 9.42
C SER A 124 -7.75 6.76 8.25
N VAL A 125 -8.45 7.33 7.27
CA VAL A 125 -7.87 7.91 6.05
C VAL A 125 -7.71 9.43 6.17
N VAL A 126 -6.61 9.96 5.62
CA VAL A 126 -6.38 11.41 5.50
C VAL A 126 -7.10 11.93 4.25
N ARG A 127 -7.91 12.97 4.41
CA ARG A 127 -8.78 13.54 3.35
C ARG A 127 -8.02 14.47 2.39
N GLY A 128 -6.89 14.00 1.86
CA GLY A 128 -6.04 14.71 0.90
C GLY A 128 -4.60 14.92 1.39
N ALA A 129 -3.62 14.70 0.51
CA ALA A 129 -2.19 14.86 0.79
C ALA A 129 -1.78 16.32 1.07
N GLU A 130 -2.51 17.29 0.50
CA GLU A 130 -2.30 18.74 0.66
C GLU A 130 -2.50 19.27 2.09
N ASN A 131 -3.02 18.43 2.98
CA ASN A 131 -3.13 18.68 4.43
C ASN A 131 -1.92 18.11 5.22
N LEU A 132 -0.91 17.56 4.54
CA LEU A 132 0.29 16.97 5.16
C LEU A 132 1.58 17.56 4.60
N ILE A 133 1.67 17.70 3.27
CA ILE A 133 2.79 18.28 2.52
C ILE A 133 2.23 19.05 1.31
N PRO A 134 2.89 20.11 0.80
CA PRO A 134 2.42 20.85 -0.35
C PRO A 134 2.37 19.97 -1.61
N VAL A 135 1.31 20.08 -2.41
CA VAL A 135 1.12 19.29 -3.64
C VAL A 135 1.31 20.16 -4.88
N ASP A 136 2.20 19.76 -5.79
CA ASP A 136 2.46 20.48 -7.04
C ASP A 136 1.46 20.14 -8.15
N VAL A 137 1.14 18.85 -8.29
CA VAL A 137 0.28 18.32 -9.36
C VAL A 137 -0.61 17.22 -8.81
N PHE A 138 -1.90 17.25 -9.18
CA PHE A 138 -2.90 16.26 -8.81
C PHE A 138 -3.27 15.44 -10.05
N VAL A 139 -3.20 14.10 -9.97
CA VAL A 139 -3.55 13.19 -11.06
C VAL A 139 -4.85 12.45 -10.73
N PRO A 140 -6.00 12.87 -11.28
CA PRO A 140 -7.29 12.26 -10.99
C PRO A 140 -7.42 10.85 -11.59
N GLY A 141 -8.08 9.95 -10.86
CA GLY A 141 -8.33 8.56 -11.25
C GLY A 141 -8.41 7.64 -10.04
N CYS A 142 -8.83 6.38 -10.21
CA CYS A 142 -8.92 5.42 -9.10
C CYS A 142 -8.77 3.94 -9.55
N PRO A 143 -7.55 3.49 -9.91
CA PRO A 143 -6.31 4.26 -10.06
C PRO A 143 -6.32 5.12 -11.34
N PRO A 144 -5.50 6.18 -11.42
CA PRO A 144 -5.25 6.87 -12.69
C PRO A 144 -4.41 5.98 -13.61
N ARG A 145 -4.74 5.96 -14.91
CA ARG A 145 -4.01 5.14 -15.88
C ARG A 145 -2.54 5.55 -16.03
N PRO A 146 -1.69 4.69 -16.61
CA PRO A 146 -0.32 5.06 -16.92
C PRO A 146 -0.23 6.37 -17.71
N GLU A 147 -1.06 6.56 -18.73
CA GLU A 147 -1.13 7.76 -19.57
C GLU A 147 -1.50 9.04 -18.78
N ALA A 148 -2.35 8.90 -17.75
CA ALA A 148 -2.69 10.00 -16.84
C ALA A 148 -1.55 10.29 -15.83
N LEU A 149 -0.80 9.27 -15.38
CA LEU A 149 0.43 9.49 -14.62
C LEU A 149 1.49 10.18 -15.49
N PHE A 150 1.57 9.84 -16.78
CA PHE A 150 2.32 10.67 -17.73
C PHE A 150 1.77 12.09 -17.70
N HIS A 151 0.49 12.40 -17.93
CA HIS A 151 0.00 13.79 -17.79
C HIS A 151 0.44 14.46 -16.47
N GLY A 152 0.43 13.76 -15.34
CA GLY A 152 0.95 14.28 -14.07
C GLY A 152 2.43 14.64 -14.09
N LEU A 153 3.29 13.66 -14.40
CA LEU A 153 4.74 13.83 -14.57
C LEU A 153 5.05 14.93 -15.57
N LEU A 154 4.26 14.97 -16.63
CA LEU A 154 4.40 15.79 -17.81
C LEU A 154 3.83 17.24 -17.62
N THR A 155 2.89 17.46 -16.69
CA THR A 155 2.52 18.81 -16.18
C THR A 155 3.49 19.30 -15.12
N LEU A 156 4.08 18.41 -14.32
CA LEU A 156 5.13 18.78 -13.36
C LEU A 156 6.40 19.25 -14.10
N ARG A 157 6.81 18.45 -15.09
CA ARG A 157 7.57 18.84 -16.29
C ARG A 157 7.23 20.32 -16.65
N GLU A 158 6.00 20.62 -17.05
CA GLU A 158 5.58 21.97 -17.50
C GLU A 158 5.69 23.11 -16.48
N LYS A 159 5.29 22.87 -15.22
CA LYS A 159 5.35 23.86 -14.14
C LYS A 159 6.78 24.39 -13.96
N ILE A 160 7.73 23.47 -13.96
CA ILE A 160 9.11 23.75 -13.55
C ILE A 160 9.98 24.15 -14.75
N LEU A 161 9.55 23.99 -16.02
CA LEU A 161 10.17 24.67 -17.16
C LEU A 161 10.12 26.21 -17.03
N LYS A 162 9.21 26.72 -16.17
CA LYS A 162 8.87 28.13 -15.98
C LYS A 162 9.45 28.73 -14.67
N GLU A 163 10.13 27.93 -13.84
CA GLU A 163 10.94 28.46 -12.72
C GLU A 163 12.06 29.37 -13.24
N THR A 164 12.54 30.31 -12.43
CA THR A 164 13.70 31.15 -12.78
C THR A 164 14.62 31.35 -11.58
N CYS A 165 15.88 31.74 -11.80
CA CYS A 165 16.75 32.17 -10.72
C CYS A 165 16.35 33.52 -10.08
N ARG A 166 15.38 34.24 -10.67
CA ARG A 166 14.79 35.48 -10.14
C ARG A 166 13.64 35.21 -9.17
N ASP A 167 12.85 34.17 -9.43
CA ASP A 167 11.83 33.61 -8.53
C ASP A 167 12.12 32.12 -8.29
N PRO A 168 13.04 31.81 -7.34
CA PRO A 168 13.51 30.45 -7.13
C PRO A 168 12.48 29.58 -6.41
N TRP A 169 12.54 28.27 -6.67
CA TRP A 169 11.73 27.28 -5.94
C TRP A 169 11.76 27.51 -4.43
N HIS A 170 10.58 27.55 -3.86
CA HIS A 170 10.29 27.65 -2.43
C HIS A 170 9.31 26.52 -2.06
N GLU A 171 9.37 26.08 -0.82
CA GLU A 171 8.45 25.05 -0.31
C GLU A 171 7.06 25.68 -0.09
N GLY A 172 6.03 25.07 -0.66
CA GLY A 172 4.66 25.59 -0.59
C GLY A 172 4.01 25.41 0.77
N GLU A 173 3.00 26.24 1.07
CA GLU A 173 2.22 26.13 2.31
C GLU A 173 1.22 24.96 2.23
N THR A 174 1.06 24.23 3.34
CA THR A 174 0.03 23.20 3.52
C THR A 174 -1.32 23.83 3.87
N LYS A 175 -2.42 23.33 3.28
CA LYS A 175 -3.74 23.97 3.42
C LYS A 175 -4.38 23.87 4.80
N ASP A 176 -4.07 22.81 5.54
CA ASP A 176 -4.52 22.58 6.91
C ASP A 176 -3.33 22.02 7.72
N THR A 177 -3.14 22.55 8.92
CA THR A 177 -2.11 22.12 9.88
C THR A 177 -2.71 21.61 11.20
N ALA A 178 -4.04 21.52 11.30
CA ALA A 178 -4.75 21.10 12.50
C ALA A 178 -4.55 19.62 12.90
N ASN A 179 -3.80 18.83 12.10
CA ASN A 179 -3.44 17.45 12.42
C ASN A 179 -1.95 17.17 12.14
N PHE A 180 -1.15 17.06 13.20
CA PHE A 180 0.23 16.56 13.20
C PHE A 180 1.24 17.31 12.29
N ASP A 181 1.57 18.54 12.67
CA ASP A 181 2.87 19.17 12.33
C ASP A 181 3.98 18.60 13.24
N ARG A 182 4.30 17.32 13.02
CA ARG A 182 5.29 16.58 13.82
C ARG A 182 6.71 17.10 13.65
N TYR A 183 6.96 17.90 12.60
CA TYR A 183 8.29 18.40 12.26
C TYR A 183 8.57 19.78 12.81
N ARG A 184 7.58 20.65 12.99
CA ARG A 184 7.75 21.85 13.80
C ARG A 184 7.79 21.55 15.30
N GLU A 185 7.28 20.38 15.72
CA GLU A 185 7.54 19.80 17.05
C GLU A 185 8.95 19.19 17.12
N ALA A 186 9.33 18.33 16.18
CA ALA A 186 10.66 17.71 16.16
C ALA A 186 11.78 18.74 15.96
N ALA A 187 11.57 19.82 15.20
CA ALA A 187 12.51 20.92 15.02
C ALA A 187 12.61 21.84 16.25
N LYS A 188 11.54 21.97 17.06
CA LYS A 188 11.66 22.58 18.40
C LYS A 188 12.50 21.69 19.30
N ALA A 189 12.20 20.40 19.36
CA ALA A 189 12.97 19.45 20.16
C ALA A 189 14.44 19.34 19.71
N TRP A 190 14.69 19.38 18.40
CA TRP A 190 16.03 19.42 17.82
C TRP A 190 16.72 20.76 18.03
N ALA A 191 16.03 21.90 18.00
CA ALA A 191 16.64 23.18 18.35
C ALA A 191 16.98 23.27 19.85
N GLU A 192 16.18 22.67 20.73
CA GLU A 192 16.51 22.55 22.16
C GLU A 192 17.71 21.60 22.36
N LEU A 193 17.77 20.47 21.65
CA LEU A 193 18.91 19.56 21.66
C LEU A 193 20.16 20.13 20.97
N GLU A 194 20.01 20.96 19.95
CA GLU A 194 21.13 21.66 19.29
C GLU A 194 21.66 22.80 20.16
N LYS A 195 20.84 23.49 20.97
CA LYS A 195 21.36 24.38 22.02
C LYS A 195 22.17 23.60 23.05
N ILE A 196 21.60 22.54 23.64
CA ILE A 196 22.31 21.69 24.63
C ILE A 196 23.62 21.18 24.03
N LYS A 197 23.59 20.72 22.78
CA LYS A 197 24.77 20.22 22.08
C LYS A 197 25.75 21.32 21.67
N ASP A 198 25.31 22.54 21.34
CA ASP A 198 26.21 23.67 21.07
C ASP A 198 26.79 24.26 22.36
N GLU A 199 26.11 24.12 23.50
CA GLU A 199 26.65 24.38 24.84
C GLU A 199 27.71 23.32 25.20
N GLU A 200 27.39 22.02 25.10
CA GLU A 200 28.35 20.91 25.23
C GLU A 200 29.55 21.05 24.26
N MET A 201 29.29 21.43 23.00
CA MET A 201 30.33 21.64 21.99
C MET A 201 31.09 22.95 22.20
N ALA A 202 30.52 23.96 22.87
CA ALA A 202 31.25 25.16 23.27
C ALA A 202 32.21 24.84 24.41
N GLU A 203 31.76 24.13 25.45
CA GLU A 203 32.60 23.61 26.52
C GLU A 203 33.71 22.70 25.97
N ALA A 204 33.35 21.74 25.10
CA ALA A 204 34.30 20.85 24.44
C ALA A 204 35.25 21.60 23.49
N ARG A 205 34.83 22.69 22.83
CA ARG A 205 35.73 23.54 22.02
C ARG A 205 36.62 24.44 22.85
N VAL A 206 36.18 24.93 24.01
CA VAL A 206 37.04 25.64 24.97
C VAL A 206 38.12 24.69 25.45
N LYS A 207 37.73 23.52 25.98
CA LYS A 207 38.65 22.48 26.44
C LYS A 207 39.59 21.98 25.33
N PHE A 208 39.06 21.64 24.15
CA PHE A 208 39.88 21.22 23.01
C PHE A 208 40.85 22.31 22.55
N LYS A 209 40.57 23.59 22.83
CA LYS A 209 41.42 24.74 22.48
C LYS A 209 42.42 25.15 23.56
N GLU A 210 42.14 24.81 24.82
CA GLU A 210 43.15 24.69 25.87
C GLU A 210 44.14 23.56 25.55
N GLU A 211 43.69 22.52 24.83
CA GLU A 211 44.50 21.39 24.38
C GLU A 211 45.17 21.59 22.97
N ASN A 212 44.54 22.23 21.96
CA ASN A 212 44.91 22.23 20.52
C ASN A 212 44.30 23.41 19.64
N PRO A 213 44.90 23.97 18.56
CA PRO A 213 44.39 25.25 17.96
C PRO A 213 43.22 25.37 16.91
N ASP A 214 43.15 24.70 15.74
CA ASP A 214 42.45 25.24 14.51
C ASP A 214 41.85 24.21 13.48
N TYR A 215 40.74 24.54 12.75
CA TYR A 215 40.24 23.83 11.53
C TYR A 215 39.24 24.62 10.61
N LYS A 216 39.04 24.28 9.30
CA LYS A 216 38.26 25.07 8.26
C LYS A 216 37.69 24.26 7.02
N SER A 217 36.48 24.55 6.43
CA SER A 217 35.95 23.99 5.10
C SER A 217 34.59 24.59 4.54
N ALA A 218 34.17 24.39 3.24
CA ALA A 218 32.83 24.78 2.62
C ALA A 218 32.49 24.26 1.15
N PHE A 219 31.20 24.18 0.68
CA PHE A 219 30.74 23.85 -0.74
C PHE A 219 29.24 24.19 -1.15
N LYS A 220 28.79 24.15 -2.47
CA LYS A 220 27.38 24.52 -2.99
C LYS A 220 26.91 23.97 -4.43
N PRO A 221 25.61 23.60 -4.72
CA PRO A 221 25.04 23.17 -6.07
C PRO A 221 23.59 23.67 -6.56
N VAL A 222 23.12 23.40 -7.85
CA VAL A 222 21.81 23.81 -8.54
C VAL A 222 21.33 22.95 -9.82
N ARG A 223 20.06 23.04 -10.39
CA ARG A 223 19.36 22.22 -11.52
C ARG A 223 17.91 22.81 -11.94
N VAL A 224 17.06 22.57 -13.05
CA VAL A 224 15.54 22.94 -13.43
C VAL A 224 14.80 22.14 -14.72
N VAL A 225 13.51 22.31 -15.29
CA VAL A 225 12.52 21.25 -15.97
C VAL A 225 11.73 21.24 -17.47
N LYS A 226 10.40 20.90 -17.81
CA LYS A 226 9.84 20.24 -19.16
C LYS A 226 8.23 20.24 -19.70
N GLU A 227 7.42 19.26 -20.37
CA GLU A 227 5.87 19.21 -20.83
C GLU A 227 4.90 17.85 -21.06
N THR A 228 3.52 17.77 -21.45
CA THR A 228 2.14 16.89 -21.22
C THR A 228 1.37 15.68 -22.12
N PHE A 229 0.22 14.88 -21.73
CA PHE A 229 -0.65 13.72 -22.48
C PHE A 229 -2.13 13.05 -21.97
N PRO A 230 -3.00 12.08 -22.59
CA PRO A 230 -4.53 11.66 -22.36
C PRO A 230 -5.24 10.13 -22.22
N GLU A 231 -6.62 9.76 -22.39
CA GLU A 231 -7.47 8.48 -21.91
C GLU A 231 -8.63 7.63 -22.76
N ILE A 232 -9.37 6.52 -22.26
CA ILE A 232 -10.35 5.48 -22.96
C ILE A 232 -11.54 4.72 -22.13
N VAL A 233 -12.24 3.60 -22.58
CA VAL A 233 -13.48 2.88 -22.00
C VAL A 233 -13.39 1.29 -21.83
N ARG A 234 -14.42 0.53 -21.30
CA ARG A 234 -14.47 -0.97 -20.99
C ARG A 234 -15.81 -1.72 -21.32
N GLU A 235 -15.81 -3.07 -21.35
CA GLU A 235 -16.94 -4.02 -21.63
C GLU A 235 -17.12 -5.17 -20.59
N PRO A 236 -18.28 -5.89 -20.51
CA PRO A 236 -18.58 -6.98 -19.56
C PRO A 236 -18.23 -8.42 -20.05
N VAL A 237 -18.25 -9.40 -19.12
CA VAL A 237 -17.87 -10.82 -19.37
C VAL A 237 -19.08 -11.77 -19.37
N ALA A 238 -19.09 -12.75 -20.28
CA ALA A 238 -20.16 -13.75 -20.42
C ALA A 238 -20.02 -14.98 -19.50
N THR A 239 -21.16 -15.49 -19.02
CA THR A 239 -21.27 -16.69 -18.16
C THR A 239 -20.83 -17.98 -18.87
N ARG A 240 -20.31 -18.93 -18.09
CA ARG A 240 -19.98 -20.30 -18.51
C ARG A 240 -20.46 -21.28 -17.43
N GLY A 241 -20.80 -22.50 -17.84
CA GLY A 241 -21.38 -23.52 -16.94
C GLY A 241 -22.68 -23.09 -16.27
N LEU A 242 -22.98 -23.69 -15.11
CA LEU A 242 -24.07 -23.33 -14.21
C LEU A 242 -24.00 -21.87 -13.72
N SER A 243 -25.16 -21.25 -13.48
CA SER A 243 -25.29 -20.03 -12.68
C SER A 243 -25.07 -20.27 -11.19
N GLN A 244 -24.84 -19.20 -10.42
CA GLN A 244 -24.73 -19.26 -8.96
C GLN A 244 -26.01 -19.82 -8.30
N ALA A 245 -27.19 -19.56 -8.86
CA ALA A 245 -28.46 -20.10 -8.35
C ALA A 245 -28.57 -21.62 -8.54
N GLU A 246 -28.14 -22.14 -9.69
CA GLU A 246 -28.11 -23.59 -9.96
C GLU A 246 -27.04 -24.29 -9.11
N MET A 247 -25.87 -23.66 -8.93
CA MET A 247 -24.82 -24.14 -8.02
C MET A 247 -25.32 -24.24 -6.57
N LEU A 248 -25.97 -23.19 -6.04
CA LEU A 248 -26.53 -23.20 -4.69
C LEU A 248 -27.59 -24.30 -4.53
N LYS A 249 -28.54 -24.39 -5.47
CA LYS A 249 -29.60 -25.41 -5.44
C LYS A 249 -29.02 -26.83 -5.41
N LYS A 250 -28.04 -27.12 -6.28
CA LYS A 250 -27.39 -28.45 -6.35
C LYS A 250 -26.51 -28.76 -5.13
N LEU A 251 -25.98 -27.75 -4.44
CA LEU A 251 -25.34 -27.91 -3.13
C LEU A 251 -26.37 -28.28 -2.06
N GLN A 252 -27.47 -27.52 -1.95
CA GLN A 252 -28.52 -27.70 -0.94
C GLN A 252 -29.30 -29.02 -1.10
N GLU A 253 -29.48 -29.51 -2.33
CA GLU A 253 -30.04 -30.83 -2.62
C GLU A 253 -29.24 -31.99 -1.99
N LYS A 254 -27.94 -31.79 -1.72
CA LYS A 254 -27.07 -32.80 -1.10
C LYS A 254 -26.69 -32.47 0.35
N PHE A 255 -26.58 -31.19 0.68
CA PHE A 255 -26.20 -30.68 2.00
C PHE A 255 -27.19 -29.58 2.43
N PRO A 256 -28.35 -29.94 3.02
CA PRO A 256 -29.39 -28.98 3.40
C PRO A 256 -28.97 -27.95 4.47
N SER A 257 -27.82 -28.17 5.11
CA SER A 257 -27.12 -27.26 6.01
C SER A 257 -26.54 -26.02 5.31
N ILE A 258 -26.31 -26.09 4.00
CA ILE A 258 -25.60 -25.03 3.26
C ILE A 258 -26.49 -23.81 3.04
N THR A 259 -25.99 -22.65 3.43
CA THR A 259 -26.62 -21.33 3.25
C THR A 259 -25.63 -20.35 2.62
N VAL A 260 -26.10 -19.21 2.13
CA VAL A 260 -25.24 -18.18 1.51
C VAL A 260 -24.72 -17.25 2.59
N ARG A 261 -23.41 -16.98 2.58
CA ARG A 261 -22.75 -16.05 3.53
C ARG A 261 -23.18 -14.60 3.28
N THR A 262 -23.27 -14.22 2.01
CA THR A 262 -23.51 -12.85 1.55
C THR A 262 -25.01 -12.59 1.36
N ALA A 263 -25.73 -12.34 2.46
CA ALA A 263 -27.06 -11.76 2.42
C ALA A 263 -26.98 -10.23 2.60
N GLY A 264 -27.62 -9.47 1.70
CA GLY A 264 -27.82 -8.04 1.85
C GLY A 264 -29.11 -7.72 2.61
N GLU A 265 -29.75 -6.60 2.28
CA GLU A 265 -31.15 -6.35 2.66
C GLU A 265 -32.14 -7.16 1.80
N ASP A 266 -31.70 -7.61 0.61
CA ASP A 266 -32.44 -8.47 -0.32
C ASP A 266 -32.48 -9.96 0.10
N SER A 267 -33.46 -10.70 -0.41
CA SER A 267 -33.53 -12.16 -0.21
C SER A 267 -32.32 -12.89 -0.81
N VAL A 268 -32.00 -14.08 -0.28
CA VAL A 268 -30.89 -14.90 -0.75
C VAL A 268 -31.09 -15.30 -2.22
N GLU A 269 -32.32 -15.65 -2.60
CA GLU A 269 -32.69 -16.04 -3.95
C GLU A 269 -32.50 -14.88 -4.93
N THR A 270 -32.97 -13.68 -4.55
CA THR A 270 -32.82 -12.45 -5.36
C THR A 270 -31.36 -12.04 -5.49
N THR A 271 -30.60 -12.11 -4.39
CA THR A 271 -29.17 -11.80 -4.37
C THR A 271 -28.40 -12.71 -5.33
N VAL A 272 -28.63 -14.03 -5.23
CA VAL A 272 -27.90 -15.04 -5.99
C VAL A 272 -28.29 -15.06 -7.48
N GLN A 273 -29.54 -14.76 -7.83
CA GLN A 273 -29.98 -14.62 -9.23
C GLN A 273 -29.33 -13.42 -9.94
N ASN A 274 -29.00 -12.36 -9.20
CA ASN A 274 -28.40 -11.13 -9.75
C ASN A 274 -26.85 -11.16 -9.80
N MET A 275 -26.20 -12.27 -9.38
CA MET A 275 -24.74 -12.37 -9.39
C MET A 275 -24.19 -12.46 -10.81
N THR A 276 -23.15 -11.65 -11.12
CA THR A 276 -22.49 -11.72 -12.43
C THR A 276 -21.58 -12.94 -12.54
N ALA A 277 -21.29 -13.39 -13.76
CA ALA A 277 -20.48 -14.57 -14.07
C ALA A 277 -19.13 -14.67 -13.32
N ASP A 278 -18.47 -13.54 -13.06
CA ASP A 278 -17.16 -13.51 -12.41
C ASP A 278 -17.24 -13.39 -10.87
N THR A 279 -18.44 -13.25 -10.30
CA THR A 279 -18.68 -13.12 -8.85
C THR A 279 -18.60 -14.49 -8.16
N PRO A 280 -17.77 -14.68 -7.13
CA PRO A 280 -17.74 -15.92 -6.38
C PRO A 280 -19.02 -16.13 -5.57
N LEU A 281 -19.51 -17.37 -5.53
CA LEU A 281 -20.58 -17.78 -4.63
C LEU A 281 -19.96 -18.13 -3.26
N GLU A 282 -20.29 -17.37 -2.22
CA GLU A 282 -19.81 -17.61 -0.86
C GLU A 282 -20.87 -18.36 -0.04
N VAL A 283 -20.54 -19.57 0.42
CA VAL A 283 -21.46 -20.44 1.16
C VAL A 283 -20.95 -20.80 2.55
N LEU A 284 -21.84 -20.76 3.54
CA LEU A 284 -21.62 -21.32 4.86
C LEU A 284 -21.82 -22.84 4.80
N VAL A 285 -20.91 -23.59 5.41
CA VAL A 285 -20.97 -25.06 5.50
C VAL A 285 -20.60 -25.52 6.91
N ASP A 286 -21.26 -26.57 7.41
CA ASP A 286 -20.92 -27.13 8.71
C ASP A 286 -19.55 -27.86 8.67
N SER A 287 -18.84 -27.83 9.81
CA SER A 287 -17.56 -28.52 10.01
C SER A 287 -17.58 -30.03 9.68
N ASN A 288 -18.71 -30.70 9.85
CA ASN A 288 -18.90 -32.11 9.56
C ASN A 288 -19.12 -32.37 8.05
N ASP A 289 -19.81 -31.44 7.36
CA ASP A 289 -20.12 -31.55 5.93
C ASP A 289 -18.95 -31.09 5.03
N TYR A 290 -18.07 -30.21 5.55
CA TYR A 290 -16.98 -29.54 4.80
C TYR A 290 -16.22 -30.45 3.82
N LEU A 291 -15.63 -31.55 4.30
CA LEU A 291 -14.83 -32.43 3.43
C LEU A 291 -15.68 -33.09 2.33
N ALA A 292 -16.89 -33.55 2.67
CA ALA A 292 -17.80 -34.18 1.73
C ALA A 292 -18.33 -33.17 0.69
N ALA A 293 -18.51 -31.90 1.07
CA ALA A 293 -18.92 -30.82 0.18
C ALA A 293 -17.78 -30.43 -0.80
N VAL A 294 -16.55 -30.28 -0.31
CA VAL A 294 -15.37 -30.01 -1.14
C VAL A 294 -15.07 -31.19 -2.09
N GLU A 295 -15.15 -32.43 -1.62
CA GLU A 295 -15.00 -33.62 -2.45
C GLU A 295 -16.10 -33.70 -3.53
N PHE A 296 -17.34 -33.37 -3.19
CA PHE A 296 -18.47 -33.39 -4.12
C PHE A 296 -18.27 -32.42 -5.29
N VAL A 297 -17.99 -31.15 -5.02
CA VAL A 297 -17.83 -30.15 -6.11
C VAL A 297 -16.57 -30.36 -6.93
N LYS A 298 -15.57 -31.07 -6.39
CA LYS A 298 -14.41 -31.53 -7.17
C LYS A 298 -14.78 -32.64 -8.15
N LYS A 299 -15.52 -33.66 -7.68
CA LYS A 299 -15.80 -34.90 -8.44
C LYS A 299 -17.02 -34.80 -9.36
N ASP A 300 -17.98 -33.94 -9.05
CA ASP A 300 -19.18 -33.75 -9.87
C ASP A 300 -18.87 -32.96 -11.16
N ALA A 301 -19.28 -33.51 -12.30
CA ALA A 301 -18.91 -32.98 -13.61
C ALA A 301 -19.54 -31.60 -13.97
N SER A 302 -20.64 -31.18 -13.33
CA SER A 302 -21.23 -29.86 -13.58
C SER A 302 -20.62 -28.75 -12.73
N PHE A 303 -19.92 -29.09 -11.64
CA PHE A 303 -19.11 -28.15 -10.86
C PHE A 303 -17.66 -28.16 -11.34
N LYS A 304 -17.05 -29.37 -11.43
CA LYS A 304 -15.66 -29.61 -11.83
C LYS A 304 -14.70 -28.58 -11.24
N MET A 305 -14.71 -28.43 -9.91
CA MET A 305 -13.80 -27.55 -9.18
C MET A 305 -12.40 -28.15 -9.16
N ASP A 306 -11.65 -27.99 -10.25
CA ASP A 306 -10.33 -28.57 -10.45
C ASP A 306 -9.21 -27.76 -9.80
N TYR A 307 -9.39 -26.44 -9.65
CA TYR A 307 -8.38 -25.50 -9.13
C TYR A 307 -8.72 -24.99 -7.72
N LEU A 308 -7.72 -25.01 -6.84
CA LEU A 308 -7.75 -24.34 -5.53
C LEU A 308 -7.09 -22.97 -5.68
N ILE A 309 -7.80 -21.90 -5.32
CA ILE A 309 -7.26 -20.54 -5.27
C ILE A 309 -6.47 -20.35 -3.97
N ASP A 310 -7.10 -20.63 -2.83
CA ASP A 310 -6.50 -20.46 -1.50
C ASP A 310 -7.24 -21.26 -0.42
N VAL A 311 -6.56 -21.51 0.71
CA VAL A 311 -7.17 -21.85 2.00
C VAL A 311 -6.65 -20.84 3.01
N THR A 312 -7.56 -20.06 3.60
CA THR A 312 -7.23 -19.03 4.59
C THR A 312 -8.21 -19.06 5.76
N ALA A 313 -8.03 -18.23 6.78
CA ALA A 313 -8.94 -18.13 7.91
C ALA A 313 -9.15 -16.69 8.38
N ALA A 314 -10.28 -16.45 9.05
CA ALA A 314 -10.56 -15.22 9.79
C ALA A 314 -10.92 -15.54 11.24
N ASP A 315 -10.29 -14.82 12.18
CA ASP A 315 -10.50 -15.02 13.61
C ASP A 315 -11.66 -14.18 14.15
N TYR A 316 -12.65 -14.80 14.79
CA TYR A 316 -13.75 -14.13 15.49
C TYR A 316 -13.65 -14.35 17.01
N SER A 317 -14.58 -13.82 17.80
CA SER A 317 -14.57 -13.98 19.27
C SER A 317 -14.61 -15.45 19.71
N ASP A 318 -15.48 -16.21 19.06
CA ASP A 318 -16.06 -17.47 19.49
C ASP A 318 -15.80 -18.62 18.49
N HIS A 319 -15.55 -18.28 17.23
CA HIS A 319 -15.20 -19.22 16.15
C HIS A 319 -14.02 -18.70 15.32
N PHE A 320 -13.49 -19.56 14.46
CA PHE A 320 -12.77 -19.16 13.25
C PHE A 320 -13.67 -19.41 12.04
N ASP A 321 -13.62 -18.54 11.04
CA ASP A 321 -14.11 -18.87 9.71
C ASP A 321 -12.95 -19.40 8.88
N LEU A 322 -12.96 -20.69 8.53
CA LEU A 322 -12.06 -21.27 7.54
C LEU A 322 -12.64 -21.00 6.15
N ILE A 323 -11.87 -20.37 5.26
CA ILE A 323 -12.31 -20.00 3.91
C ILE A 323 -11.50 -20.79 2.88
N THR A 324 -12.15 -21.75 2.21
CA THR A 324 -11.58 -22.56 1.13
C THR A 324 -12.11 -22.08 -0.22
N MET A 325 -11.24 -21.49 -1.03
CA MET A 325 -11.61 -20.81 -2.28
C MET A 325 -11.35 -21.71 -3.49
N LEU A 326 -12.41 -22.21 -4.13
CA LEU A 326 -12.32 -23.11 -5.28
C LEU A 326 -12.72 -22.43 -6.60
N ARG A 327 -12.19 -22.97 -7.70
CA ARG A 327 -12.51 -22.57 -9.07
C ARG A 327 -12.63 -23.79 -10.00
N SER A 328 -13.53 -23.70 -10.98
CA SER A 328 -13.47 -24.53 -12.18
C SER A 328 -12.75 -23.78 -13.30
N MET A 329 -11.69 -24.35 -13.85
CA MET A 329 -10.97 -23.77 -15.00
C MET A 329 -11.72 -23.98 -16.32
N GLU A 330 -12.57 -25.01 -16.42
CA GLU A 330 -13.42 -25.28 -17.58
C GLU A 330 -14.70 -24.43 -17.54
N HIS A 331 -15.47 -24.55 -16.47
CA HIS A 331 -16.78 -23.88 -16.35
C HIS A 331 -16.65 -22.43 -15.89
N GLY A 332 -15.48 -21.99 -15.43
CA GLY A 332 -15.23 -20.63 -14.96
C GLY A 332 -15.74 -20.33 -13.54
N HIS A 333 -16.54 -21.23 -12.96
CA HIS A 333 -17.14 -21.13 -11.62
C HIS A 333 -16.13 -20.76 -10.54
N LYS A 334 -16.60 -20.01 -9.54
CA LYS A 334 -15.88 -19.70 -8.29
C LYS A 334 -16.81 -19.97 -7.11
N LEU A 335 -16.38 -20.82 -6.17
CA LEU A 335 -17.17 -21.24 -5.01
C LEU A 335 -16.28 -21.21 -3.77
N PHE A 336 -16.65 -20.39 -2.77
CA PHE A 336 -15.89 -20.21 -1.55
C PHE A 336 -16.66 -20.84 -0.37
N PHE A 337 -16.13 -21.93 0.18
CA PHE A 337 -16.68 -22.56 1.38
C PHE A 337 -16.16 -21.82 2.62
N CYS A 338 -17.09 -21.29 3.41
CA CYS A 338 -16.84 -20.68 4.71
C CYS A 338 -17.31 -21.64 5.81
N THR A 339 -16.37 -22.32 6.45
CA THR A 339 -16.64 -23.31 7.51
C THR A 339 -16.45 -22.68 8.87
N GLN A 340 -17.51 -22.59 9.65
CA GLN A 340 -17.47 -22.00 10.99
C GLN A 340 -16.95 -23.02 12.00
N LEU A 341 -15.70 -22.85 12.44
CA LEU A 341 -15.04 -23.73 13.39
C LEU A 341 -15.11 -23.11 14.80
N LYS A 342 -16.03 -23.59 15.63
CA LYS A 342 -16.14 -23.16 17.03
C LYS A 342 -14.85 -23.42 17.79
N LYS A 343 -14.44 -22.46 18.61
CA LYS A 343 -13.25 -22.58 19.48
C LYS A 343 -13.56 -23.50 20.66
N ASP A 344 -12.66 -24.41 20.98
CA ASP A 344 -12.78 -25.25 22.18
C ASP A 344 -12.74 -24.37 23.44
N GLU A 345 -13.85 -24.34 24.18
CA GLU A 345 -14.00 -23.57 25.43
C GLU A 345 -13.36 -24.26 26.64
N ASN A 346 -13.07 -25.57 26.55
CA ASN A 346 -12.45 -26.34 27.64
C ASN A 346 -10.97 -25.96 27.87
N VAL A 347 -10.34 -25.27 26.92
CA VAL A 347 -8.97 -24.76 27.06
C VAL A 347 -8.96 -23.56 28.00
N ALA A 348 -8.36 -23.75 29.17
CA ALA A 348 -8.14 -22.72 30.20
C ALA A 348 -7.54 -21.42 29.63
N ALA A 349 -8.04 -20.28 30.12
CA ALA A 349 -7.84 -18.95 29.54
C ALA A 349 -6.37 -18.60 29.29
N GLU A 350 -5.49 -18.97 30.21
CA GLU A 350 -4.05 -18.68 30.20
C GLU A 350 -3.29 -19.42 29.08
N LYS A 351 -3.91 -20.45 28.50
CA LYS A 351 -3.31 -21.31 27.47
C LYS A 351 -3.90 -21.10 26.07
N ARG A 352 -5.05 -20.42 25.94
CA ARG A 352 -5.81 -20.30 24.68
C ARG A 352 -4.97 -19.79 23.51
N ALA A 353 -4.19 -18.73 23.73
CA ALA A 353 -3.30 -18.11 22.75
C ALA A 353 -2.20 -19.05 22.18
N THR A 354 -1.96 -20.19 22.83
CA THR A 354 -0.91 -21.17 22.45
C THR A 354 -1.47 -22.56 22.11
N ALA A 355 -2.72 -22.85 22.45
CA ALA A 355 -3.38 -24.11 22.18
C ALA A 355 -3.94 -24.17 20.75
N LEU A 356 -4.12 -25.38 20.23
CA LEU A 356 -5.00 -25.62 19.08
C LEU A 356 -6.44 -25.50 19.58
N LEU A 357 -7.19 -24.54 19.03
CA LEU A 357 -8.56 -24.23 19.48
C LEU A 357 -9.64 -24.77 18.55
N ALA A 358 -9.29 -25.21 17.34
CA ALA A 358 -10.22 -25.74 16.35
C ALA A 358 -9.52 -26.79 15.49
N LYS A 359 -10.32 -27.69 14.90
CA LYS A 359 -9.84 -28.74 13.99
C LYS A 359 -10.83 -29.00 12.86
N VAL A 360 -10.31 -29.46 11.74
CA VAL A 360 -11.03 -29.72 10.49
C VAL A 360 -10.34 -30.86 9.71
N PRO A 361 -11.00 -31.61 8.81
CA PRO A 361 -10.31 -32.54 7.92
C PRO A 361 -9.44 -31.81 6.87
N THR A 362 -8.31 -32.40 6.51
CA THR A 362 -7.46 -31.91 5.40
C THR A 362 -8.14 -32.11 4.04
N VAL A 363 -7.92 -31.17 3.11
CA VAL A 363 -8.27 -31.31 1.68
C VAL A 363 -7.04 -31.42 0.76
N SER A 364 -5.82 -31.47 1.34
CA SER A 364 -4.54 -31.73 0.62
C SER A 364 -4.56 -32.94 -0.32
N HIS A 365 -5.26 -34.02 0.07
CA HIS A 365 -5.43 -35.22 -0.77
C HIS A 365 -6.38 -35.02 -1.96
N LEU A 366 -7.22 -33.97 -1.94
CA LEU A 366 -8.06 -33.52 -3.05
C LEU A 366 -7.37 -32.44 -3.89
N TYR A 367 -6.58 -31.58 -3.27
CA TYR A 367 -5.84 -30.49 -3.93
C TYR A 367 -4.43 -30.41 -3.33
N PRO A 368 -3.37 -30.88 -4.03
CA PRO A 368 -2.01 -30.86 -3.50
C PRO A 368 -1.51 -29.46 -3.11
N ALA A 369 -2.04 -28.40 -3.74
CA ALA A 369 -1.76 -27.01 -3.38
C ALA A 369 -2.27 -26.61 -1.98
N ALA A 370 -3.21 -27.35 -1.39
CA ALA A 370 -3.67 -27.09 -0.03
C ALA A 370 -2.61 -27.44 1.03
N GLU A 371 -1.61 -28.27 0.71
CA GLU A 371 -0.57 -28.66 1.67
C GLU A 371 0.12 -27.43 2.30
N VAL A 372 0.58 -26.49 1.47
CA VAL A 372 1.21 -25.25 1.94
C VAL A 372 0.20 -24.31 2.61
N LYS A 373 -1.06 -24.33 2.17
CA LYS A 373 -2.11 -23.39 2.64
C LYS A 373 -2.76 -23.79 3.95
N GLU A 374 -2.99 -25.08 4.16
CA GLU A 374 -3.38 -25.62 5.47
C GLU A 374 -2.27 -25.42 6.50
N ARG A 375 -0.99 -25.51 6.08
CA ARG A 375 0.17 -25.16 6.92
C ARG A 375 0.27 -23.67 7.22
N GLU A 376 0.00 -22.79 6.26
CA GLU A 376 -0.11 -21.34 6.47
C GLU A 376 -1.18 -21.02 7.53
N VAL A 377 -2.38 -21.60 7.41
CA VAL A 377 -3.46 -21.42 8.38
C VAL A 377 -3.11 -22.03 9.75
N PHE A 378 -2.48 -23.20 9.80
CA PHE A 378 -2.00 -23.79 11.05
C PHE A 378 -0.93 -22.91 11.74
N ASP A 379 0.06 -22.41 11.00
CA ASP A 379 1.16 -21.62 11.55
C ASP A 379 0.67 -20.25 12.07
N MET A 380 -0.28 -19.63 11.35
CA MET A 380 -0.81 -18.31 11.67
C MET A 380 -1.98 -18.28 12.65
N PHE A 381 -2.87 -19.29 12.62
CA PHE A 381 -4.12 -19.35 13.39
C PHE A 381 -4.24 -20.58 14.30
N GLY A 382 -3.38 -21.59 14.19
CA GLY A 382 -3.42 -22.78 15.05
C GLY A 382 -4.72 -23.57 14.92
N ILE A 383 -5.19 -23.75 13.69
CA ILE A 383 -6.29 -24.66 13.33
C ILE A 383 -5.67 -26.00 12.91
N GLU A 384 -6.10 -27.10 13.50
CA GLU A 384 -5.57 -28.44 13.22
C GLU A 384 -6.22 -29.04 11.95
N PHE A 385 -5.40 -29.39 10.97
CA PHE A 385 -5.86 -30.11 9.77
C PHE A 385 -5.64 -31.63 9.96
N THR A 386 -6.69 -32.30 10.42
CA THR A 386 -6.68 -33.73 10.71
C THR A 386 -6.48 -34.55 9.42
N GLY A 387 -5.52 -35.46 9.46
CA GLY A 387 -5.09 -36.26 8.30
C GLY A 387 -4.03 -35.58 7.40
N HIS A 388 -3.62 -34.34 7.69
CA HIS A 388 -2.57 -33.65 6.92
C HIS A 388 -1.21 -34.35 7.05
N GLN A 389 -0.47 -34.48 5.94
CA GLN A 389 0.76 -35.31 5.91
C GLN A 389 1.95 -34.68 6.63
N ASP A 390 2.09 -33.35 6.59
CA ASP A 390 3.21 -32.62 7.19
C ASP A 390 2.75 -31.29 7.82
N LEU A 391 2.06 -31.34 8.97
CA LEU A 391 1.55 -30.13 9.62
C LEU A 391 2.63 -29.39 10.45
N ARG A 392 3.79 -29.11 9.84
CA ARG A 392 4.86 -28.29 10.43
C ARG A 392 4.74 -26.82 10.00
N ARG A 393 5.08 -25.90 10.93
CA ARG A 393 5.27 -24.46 10.68
C ARG A 393 6.13 -24.18 9.43
N ILE A 394 5.90 -23.05 8.77
CA ILE A 394 6.54 -22.66 7.49
C ILE A 394 7.04 -21.21 7.44
N PHE A 395 6.46 -20.31 8.22
CA PHE A 395 6.83 -18.89 8.30
C PHE A 395 7.43 -18.51 9.65
N LEU A 396 7.02 -19.17 10.73
CA LEU A 396 7.51 -18.91 12.08
C LEU A 396 8.61 -19.90 12.50
N ASP A 397 9.53 -19.42 13.33
CA ASP A 397 10.56 -20.26 13.93
C ASP A 397 9.95 -21.44 14.72
N LYS A 398 10.70 -22.55 14.78
CA LYS A 398 10.25 -23.78 15.44
C LYS A 398 9.89 -23.57 16.91
N ASP A 399 10.61 -22.66 17.56
CA ASP A 399 10.46 -22.31 18.97
C ASP A 399 9.47 -21.16 19.21
N PHE A 400 8.77 -20.69 18.17
CA PHE A 400 7.77 -19.62 18.27
C PHE A 400 6.52 -20.11 19.02
N VAL A 401 6.19 -19.43 20.12
CA VAL A 401 5.08 -19.77 21.01
C VAL A 401 3.84 -18.96 20.64
N GLY A 402 2.80 -19.62 20.14
CA GLY A 402 1.50 -19.01 19.79
C GLY A 402 1.23 -18.87 18.29
N TYR A 403 0.22 -18.07 17.95
CA TYR A 403 -0.37 -17.96 16.60
C TYR A 403 -0.71 -16.49 16.27
N PRO A 404 0.10 -15.78 15.46
CA PRO A 404 0.12 -14.32 15.42
C PRO A 404 -1.07 -13.64 14.73
N LEU A 405 -1.93 -14.38 14.00
CA LEU A 405 -3.14 -13.81 13.39
C LEU A 405 -4.41 -14.02 14.25
N ARG A 406 -4.29 -14.56 15.47
CA ARG A 406 -5.38 -14.57 16.45
C ARG A 406 -5.49 -13.25 17.22
N LYS A 407 -6.72 -12.90 17.61
CA LYS A 407 -7.05 -11.75 18.48
C LYS A 407 -6.67 -11.96 19.95
N ASP A 408 -6.51 -13.21 20.40
CA ASP A 408 -6.08 -13.54 21.77
C ASP A 408 -4.54 -13.66 21.91
N PHE A 409 -3.80 -13.60 20.81
CA PHE A 409 -2.34 -13.66 20.82
C PHE A 409 -1.73 -12.38 21.43
N THR A 410 -0.73 -12.56 22.30
CA THR A 410 0.11 -11.46 22.78
C THR A 410 1.58 -11.91 22.85
N HIS A 411 2.50 -11.05 22.38
CA HIS A 411 3.94 -11.23 22.50
C HIS A 411 4.51 -10.24 23.54
N PRO A 412 5.61 -10.54 24.26
CA PRO A 412 6.23 -9.59 25.20
C PRO A 412 6.56 -8.24 24.56
N ASP A 413 7.15 -8.25 23.36
CA ASP A 413 7.49 -7.03 22.60
C ASP A 413 6.31 -6.42 21.82
N MET A 414 5.10 -6.99 21.95
CA MET A 414 3.92 -6.42 21.28
C MET A 414 3.52 -5.13 21.99
N ILE A 415 3.67 -4.00 21.30
CA ILE A 415 3.27 -2.68 21.79
C ILE A 415 1.75 -2.65 22.00
N LYS A 416 1.32 -3.00 23.22
CA LYS A 416 -0.08 -2.92 23.67
C LYS A 416 -0.52 -1.47 23.62
N ARG A 417 -1.51 -1.18 22.79
CA ARG A 417 -2.18 0.11 22.78
C ARG A 417 -3.14 0.16 23.97
N PRO A 418 -3.25 1.28 24.69
CA PRO A 418 -4.42 1.52 25.52
C PRO A 418 -5.66 1.51 24.60
N VAL A 419 -6.75 0.93 25.12
CA VAL A 419 -8.06 0.82 24.46
C VAL A 419 -8.88 2.08 24.74
#